data_AF-A0A1Y6CYN7-F1
#
_entry.id   AF-A0A1Y6CYN7-F1
#
_cell.length_a   1.000
_cell.length_b   1.000
_cell.length_c   1.000
_cell.angle_alpha   90.00
_cell.angle_beta   90.00
_cell.angle_gamma   90.00
#
_symmetry.space_group_name_H-M   'P 1'
#
loop_
_entity.id
_entity.type
_entity.pdbx_description
1 polymer ?
#
loop_
_entity_poly.entity_id
_entity_poly.type
_entity_poly.pdbx_seq_one_letter_code
_entity_poly.pdbx_strand_id
1 'polypeptide(L)'
;MNPTPGKRRARWLRLSILTVLAGCAEQAPYRGVRPDPAQVHKIGLKIDPTLAGSRADGAKLKDMAARAARNLGGWGYAVAAGSGDFSHILEAKIDPVAHKSTPPGFSMSMGNSDPRALEFQKAYVLPVDCVIYPVARPQDRASLYMDFVAKDTSLSDPDSVKTYVDHISTVCFNLLEDLKIKRTQAAPAAAQAETPANADTWFPEVRVEVRNKTVTPIAAPVAAPSVPSAPPPMAPVPVVPAVPKPAAAPVPARAVVPSAPVAVPAPAAPVSTSPPVPPTTAPAPSQPQAPAVTTETATDPGNGKKEMIIHNQGSPIILEFGYERK
;
A
#
# COMPACT_ATOMS: atom_id res chain seq x y z
N MET A 1 -54.52 -36.15 53.38
CA MET A 1 -53.76 -34.92 53.70
C MET A 1 -53.05 -34.44 52.45
N ASN A 2 -53.50 -33.32 51.86
CA ASN A 2 -52.81 -32.58 50.80
C ASN A 2 -51.65 -31.77 51.41
N PRO A 3 -50.55 -31.55 50.66
CA PRO A 3 -50.26 -30.17 50.28
C PRO A 3 -49.84 -29.98 48.81
N THR A 4 -49.92 -28.69 48.45
CA THR A 4 -50.05 -28.02 47.15
C THR A 4 -48.74 -27.80 46.38
N PRO A 5 -48.83 -27.56 45.04
CA PRO A 5 -47.68 -27.23 44.20
C PRO A 5 -47.35 -25.72 44.22
N GLY A 6 -46.10 -25.40 44.58
CA GLY A 6 -45.54 -24.05 44.60
C GLY A 6 -45.09 -23.56 43.22
N LYS A 7 -45.75 -22.49 42.75
CA LYS A 7 -45.47 -21.72 41.53
C LYS A 7 -44.03 -21.18 41.51
N ARG A 8 -43.18 -21.66 40.60
CA ARG A 8 -41.90 -21.01 40.25
C ARG A 8 -42.14 -20.03 39.11
N ARG A 9 -41.96 -18.74 39.42
CA ARG A 9 -42.13 -17.62 38.48
C ARG A 9 -41.03 -17.67 37.42
N ALA A 10 -41.43 -17.83 36.16
CA ALA A 10 -40.58 -17.65 35.00
C ALA A 10 -40.19 -16.16 34.88
N ARG A 11 -38.93 -15.83 35.18
CA ARG A 11 -38.36 -14.53 34.83
C ARG A 11 -37.82 -14.63 33.41
N TRP A 12 -38.58 -14.08 32.47
CA TRP A 12 -38.14 -13.80 31.10
C TRP A 12 -37.02 -12.76 31.16
N LEU A 13 -35.77 -13.24 31.10
CA LEU A 13 -34.61 -12.40 30.93
C LEU A 13 -34.59 -11.94 29.46
N ARG A 14 -34.93 -10.67 29.23
CA ARG A 14 -34.80 -10.02 27.92
C ARG A 14 -33.31 -9.92 27.60
N LEU A 15 -32.81 -10.88 26.82
CA LEU A 15 -31.48 -10.84 26.25
C LEU A 15 -31.51 -9.86 25.06
N SER A 16 -31.26 -8.58 25.33
CA SER A 16 -31.05 -7.57 24.30
C SER A 16 -29.76 -7.91 23.56
N ILE A 17 -29.89 -8.50 22.37
CA ILE A 17 -28.81 -8.72 21.42
C ILE A 17 -28.40 -7.35 20.87
N LEU A 18 -27.37 -6.76 21.48
CA LEU A 18 -26.67 -5.61 20.95
C LEU A 18 -25.69 -6.12 19.89
N THR A 19 -26.14 -6.15 18.63
CA THR A 19 -25.30 -6.46 17.48
C THR A 19 -24.40 -5.24 17.22
N VAL A 20 -23.24 -5.21 17.88
CA VAL A 20 -22.18 -4.25 17.57
C VAL A 20 -21.62 -4.64 16.21
N LEU A 21 -22.01 -3.89 15.18
CA LEU A 21 -21.35 -3.88 13.87
C LEU A 21 -19.97 -3.22 14.03
N ALA A 22 -19.04 -3.95 14.64
CA ALA A 22 -17.63 -3.63 14.55
C ALA A 22 -17.19 -4.01 13.13
N GLY A 23 -17.16 -3.02 12.23
CA GLY A 23 -16.46 -3.14 10.96
C GLY A 23 -14.97 -3.28 11.25
N CYS A 24 -14.49 -4.52 11.31
CA CYS A 24 -13.05 -4.80 11.40
C CYS A 24 -12.38 -4.32 10.11
N ALA A 25 -11.63 -3.22 10.20
CA ALA A 25 -10.66 -2.86 9.18
C ALA A 25 -9.56 -3.94 9.21
N GLU A 26 -9.62 -4.88 8.27
CA GLU A 26 -8.57 -5.89 8.07
C GLU A 26 -7.32 -5.18 7.50
N GLN A 27 -6.51 -4.62 8.41
CA GLN A 27 -5.09 -4.43 8.13
C GLN A 27 -4.53 -5.78 7.67
N ALA A 28 -3.71 -5.77 6.62
CA ALA A 28 -3.07 -6.99 6.12
C ALA A 28 -2.48 -7.75 7.31
N PRO A 29 -3.03 -8.92 7.70
CA PRO A 29 -2.77 -9.46 9.00
C PRO A 29 -1.33 -9.93 9.04
N TYR A 30 -0.57 -9.37 9.98
CA TYR A 30 0.65 -9.97 10.47
C TYR A 30 0.43 -11.46 10.69
N ARG A 31 1.25 -12.31 10.08
CA ARG A 31 1.15 -13.77 10.25
C ARG A 31 2.21 -14.25 11.22
N GLY A 32 1.79 -14.63 12.42
CA GLY A 32 2.61 -15.37 13.39
C GLY A 32 2.65 -14.76 14.79
N VAL A 33 3.71 -15.02 15.54
CA VAL A 33 3.92 -14.52 16.91
C VAL A 33 4.81 -13.29 16.85
N ARG A 34 4.38 -12.16 17.44
CA ARG A 34 5.17 -10.92 17.45
C ARG A 34 6.47 -11.14 18.24
N PRO A 35 7.67 -11.03 17.62
CA PRO A 35 8.91 -11.15 18.35
C PRO A 35 9.01 -10.00 19.36
N ASP A 36 9.59 -10.27 20.53
CA ASP A 36 9.89 -9.23 21.51
C ASP A 36 10.96 -8.28 20.93
N PRO A 37 10.63 -7.00 20.68
CA PRO A 37 11.57 -6.05 20.08
C PRO A 37 12.85 -5.87 20.89
N ALA A 38 12.81 -6.11 22.21
CA ALA A 38 13.98 -6.02 23.07
C ALA A 38 15.02 -7.13 22.81
N GLN A 39 14.61 -8.25 22.23
CA GLN A 39 15.49 -9.39 21.93
C GLN A 39 16.16 -9.26 20.56
N VAL A 40 15.68 -8.34 19.72
CA VAL A 40 16.23 -8.07 18.40
C VAL A 40 17.39 -7.08 18.53
N HIS A 41 18.63 -7.57 18.43
CA HIS A 41 19.83 -6.75 18.58
C HIS A 41 20.79 -6.84 17.39
N LYS A 42 20.78 -7.95 16.64
CA LYS A 42 21.56 -8.09 15.41
C LYS A 42 20.82 -8.97 14.42
N ILE A 43 20.59 -8.43 13.23
CA ILE A 43 19.71 -9.03 12.22
C ILE A 43 20.55 -9.45 11.01
N GLY A 44 20.44 -10.73 10.64
CA GLY A 44 21.03 -11.24 9.40
C GLY A 44 20.02 -11.16 8.26
N LEU A 45 20.31 -10.41 7.19
CA LEU A 45 19.46 -10.34 6.01
C LEU A 45 19.82 -11.44 5.01
N LYS A 46 18.80 -12.18 4.56
CA LYS A 46 18.87 -13.19 3.50
C LYS A 46 17.79 -12.90 2.47
N ILE A 47 18.09 -13.24 1.22
CA ILE A 47 17.12 -13.23 0.12
C ILE A 47 16.89 -14.67 -0.30
N ASP A 48 15.62 -15.07 -0.42
CA ASP A 48 15.25 -16.40 -0.88
C ASP A 48 15.87 -16.67 -2.27
N PRO A 49 16.46 -17.85 -2.50
CA PRO A 49 17.14 -18.16 -3.76
C PRO A 49 16.20 -18.29 -4.96
N THR A 50 14.90 -18.46 -4.72
CA THR A 50 13.85 -18.38 -5.73
C THR A 50 13.40 -16.94 -5.87
N LEU A 51 13.95 -16.27 -6.89
CA LEU A 51 13.67 -14.87 -7.14
C LEU A 51 12.80 -14.76 -8.39
N ALA A 52 11.58 -14.23 -8.23
CA ALA A 52 10.62 -14.06 -9.32
C ALA A 52 10.35 -15.35 -10.12
N GLY A 53 10.41 -16.52 -9.46
CA GLY A 53 10.17 -17.83 -10.08
C GLY A 53 11.39 -18.46 -10.77
N SER A 54 12.54 -17.80 -10.76
CA SER A 54 13.80 -18.33 -11.29
C SER A 54 14.85 -18.47 -10.19
N ARG A 55 15.74 -19.46 -10.32
CA ARG A 55 16.88 -19.58 -9.42
C ARG A 55 17.91 -18.50 -9.78
N ALA A 56 18.08 -17.52 -8.91
CA ALA A 56 19.04 -16.45 -9.13
C ALA A 56 20.48 -16.93 -8.84
N ASP A 57 21.45 -16.25 -9.47
CA ASP A 57 22.87 -16.45 -9.19
C ASP A 57 23.18 -16.11 -7.72
N GLY A 58 23.88 -17.02 -7.02
CA GLY A 58 24.16 -16.87 -5.60
C GLY A 58 25.03 -15.67 -5.25
N ALA A 59 25.90 -15.21 -6.15
CA ALA A 59 26.70 -14.00 -5.95
C ALA A 59 25.85 -12.75 -6.11
N LYS A 60 24.96 -12.71 -7.13
CA LYS A 60 23.99 -11.62 -7.30
C LYS A 60 23.07 -11.46 -6.09
N LEU A 61 22.54 -12.57 -5.57
CA LEU A 61 21.70 -12.55 -4.36
C LEU A 61 22.44 -12.00 -3.14
N LYS A 62 23.72 -12.37 -2.97
CA LYS A 62 24.56 -11.83 -1.88
C LYS A 62 24.79 -10.32 -2.04
N ASP A 63 25.02 -9.85 -3.26
CA ASP A 63 25.18 -8.41 -3.52
C ASP A 63 23.88 -7.63 -3.25
N MET A 64 22.74 -8.14 -3.71
CA MET A 64 21.41 -7.57 -3.41
C MET A 64 21.15 -7.50 -1.90
N ALA A 65 21.41 -8.60 -1.18
CA ALA A 65 21.25 -8.63 0.28
C ALA A 65 22.18 -7.63 0.96
N ALA A 66 23.43 -7.50 0.50
CA ALA A 66 24.37 -6.53 1.05
C ALA A 66 23.92 -5.08 0.81
N ARG A 67 23.37 -4.77 -0.37
CA ARG A 67 22.80 -3.43 -0.68
C ARG A 67 21.58 -3.13 0.18
N ALA A 68 20.62 -4.06 0.28
CA ALA A 68 19.43 -3.89 1.10
C ALA A 68 19.78 -3.78 2.60
N ALA A 69 20.76 -4.54 3.09
CA ALA A 69 21.26 -4.41 4.46
C ALA A 69 21.89 -3.04 4.71
N ARG A 70 22.66 -2.48 3.75
CA ARG A 70 23.20 -1.11 3.84
C ARG A 70 22.10 -0.07 3.87
N ASN A 71 21.06 -0.23 3.05
CA ASN A 71 19.88 0.64 3.06
C ASN A 71 19.24 0.67 4.46
N LEU A 72 18.90 -0.50 5.02
CA LEU A 72 18.31 -0.62 6.36
C LEU A 72 19.24 -0.12 7.47
N GLY A 73 20.54 -0.39 7.35
CA GLY A 73 21.58 0.10 8.26
C GLY A 73 21.73 1.61 8.23
N GLY A 74 21.60 2.22 7.06
CA GLY A 74 21.55 3.67 6.88
C GLY A 74 20.41 4.33 7.65
N TRP A 75 19.34 3.59 7.94
CA TRP A 75 18.21 4.02 8.78
C TRP A 75 18.34 3.64 10.26
N GLY A 76 19.50 3.12 10.66
CA GLY A 76 19.86 2.83 12.05
C GLY A 76 19.50 1.43 12.53
N TYR A 77 19.02 0.53 11.67
CA TYR A 77 18.80 -0.86 12.07
C TYR A 77 20.10 -1.67 12.02
N ALA A 78 20.36 -2.53 13.01
CA ALA A 78 21.54 -3.39 13.05
C ALA A 78 21.41 -4.60 12.11
N VAL A 79 21.30 -4.35 10.80
CA VAL A 79 21.15 -5.35 9.75
C VAL A 79 22.47 -5.56 9.02
N ALA A 80 22.89 -6.81 8.86
CA ALA A 80 24.03 -7.18 8.03
C ALA A 80 23.68 -8.34 7.11
N ALA A 81 24.32 -8.40 5.94
CA ALA A 81 24.20 -9.53 5.03
C ALA A 81 25.28 -10.58 5.31
N GLY A 82 24.97 -11.85 5.02
CA GLY A 82 25.93 -12.96 5.09
C GLY A 82 25.80 -13.82 6.34
N SER A 83 26.92 -14.38 6.79
CA SER A 83 27.03 -15.25 7.96
C SER A 83 27.58 -14.49 9.17
N GLY A 84 27.05 -14.78 10.35
CA GLY A 84 27.52 -14.23 11.61
C GLY A 84 26.60 -14.61 12.76
N ASP A 85 27.00 -14.23 13.98
CA ASP A 85 26.16 -14.39 15.15
C ASP A 85 25.04 -13.34 15.10
N PHE A 86 23.87 -13.78 14.65
CA PHE A 86 22.65 -12.99 14.55
C PHE A 86 21.65 -13.48 15.59
N SER A 87 20.89 -12.57 16.19
CA SER A 87 19.78 -12.98 17.05
C SER A 87 18.55 -13.34 16.23
N HIS A 88 18.34 -12.62 15.13
CA HIS A 88 17.23 -12.82 14.21
C HIS A 88 17.71 -12.86 12.77
N ILE A 89 16.97 -13.60 11.95
CA ILE A 89 17.11 -13.59 10.50
C ILE A 89 15.94 -12.82 9.93
N LEU A 90 16.25 -11.91 9.02
CA LEU A 90 15.31 -11.22 8.16
C LEU A 90 15.45 -11.83 6.78
N GLU A 91 14.38 -12.43 6.28
CA GLU A 91 14.34 -13.18 5.03
C GLU A 91 13.37 -12.50 4.08
N ALA A 92 13.89 -12.02 2.95
CA ALA A 92 13.08 -11.41 1.90
C ALA A 92 12.83 -12.42 0.78
N LYS A 93 11.58 -12.55 0.35
CA LYS A 93 11.16 -13.40 -0.75
C LYS A 93 10.49 -12.55 -1.81
N ILE A 94 10.86 -12.78 -3.07
CA ILE A 94 10.24 -12.13 -4.22
C ILE A 94 9.56 -13.20 -5.06
N ASP A 95 8.24 -13.16 -5.09
CA ASP A 95 7.44 -14.10 -5.87
C ASP A 95 7.45 -13.75 -7.36
N PRO A 96 7.08 -14.70 -8.25
CA PRO A 96 6.88 -14.41 -9.66
C PRO A 96 5.89 -13.25 -9.87
N VAL A 97 6.09 -12.53 -10.98
CA VAL A 97 5.13 -11.49 -11.39
C VAL A 97 3.75 -12.11 -11.55
N ALA A 98 2.76 -11.54 -10.88
CA ALA A 98 1.38 -12.00 -10.89
C ALA A 98 0.49 -10.94 -11.55
N HIS A 99 -0.51 -11.39 -12.32
CA HIS A 99 -1.54 -10.49 -12.85
C HIS A 99 -2.73 -10.47 -11.88
N LYS A 100 -2.91 -9.36 -11.15
CA LYS A 100 -3.95 -9.24 -10.13
C LYS A 100 -4.44 -7.80 -9.97
N SER A 101 -5.37 -7.58 -9.05
CA SER A 101 -5.89 -6.24 -8.77
C SER A 101 -4.77 -5.26 -8.46
N THR A 102 -4.84 -4.06 -9.05
CA THR A 102 -3.90 -2.98 -8.84
C THR A 102 -3.87 -2.63 -7.35
N PRO A 103 -2.69 -2.58 -6.70
CA PRO A 103 -2.62 -2.27 -5.28
C PRO A 103 -3.18 -0.87 -5.01
N PRO A 104 -3.80 -0.65 -3.83
CA PRO A 104 -4.33 0.65 -3.47
C PRO A 104 -3.22 1.70 -3.45
N GLY A 105 -3.52 2.90 -3.96
CA GLY A 105 -2.53 3.98 -4.12
C GLY A 105 -1.93 4.10 -5.53
N PHE A 106 -2.09 3.09 -6.40
CA PHE A 106 -1.58 3.10 -7.78
C PHE A 106 -2.64 3.53 -8.82
N SER A 107 -3.58 4.41 -8.42
CA SER A 107 -4.82 4.74 -9.15
C SER A 107 -4.59 5.38 -10.53
N MET A 108 -5.29 4.82 -11.54
CA MET A 108 -5.56 5.27 -12.92
C MET A 108 -4.48 5.18 -14.01
N SER A 109 -3.18 5.09 -13.71
CA SER A 109 -2.15 5.07 -14.75
C SER A 109 -1.57 3.68 -15.08
N MET A 110 -1.70 2.70 -14.19
CA MET A 110 -0.95 1.42 -14.27
C MET A 110 -1.80 0.17 -14.45
N GLY A 111 -3.12 0.29 -14.51
CA GLY A 111 -4.05 -0.80 -14.79
C GLY A 111 -4.97 -0.50 -15.97
N ASN A 112 -5.74 -1.48 -16.43
CA ASN A 112 -6.75 -1.22 -17.44
C ASN A 112 -7.85 -0.32 -16.84
N SER A 113 -7.96 0.90 -17.37
CA SER A 113 -8.91 1.91 -16.90
C SER A 113 -10.28 1.83 -17.59
N ASP A 114 -10.48 0.90 -18.54
CA ASP A 114 -11.80 0.67 -19.14
C ASP A 114 -12.68 -0.13 -18.17
N PRO A 115 -13.74 0.47 -17.58
CA PRO A 115 -14.63 -0.21 -16.63
C PRO A 115 -15.41 -1.37 -17.26
N ARG A 116 -15.41 -1.49 -18.59
CA ARG A 116 -16.06 -2.59 -19.32
C ARG A 116 -15.09 -3.71 -19.70
N ALA A 117 -13.79 -3.52 -19.51
CA ALA A 117 -12.81 -4.57 -19.79
C ALA A 117 -12.79 -5.60 -18.66
N LEU A 118 -12.58 -6.88 -19.02
CA LEU A 118 -12.44 -7.99 -18.07
C LEU A 118 -11.25 -7.81 -17.10
N GLU A 119 -10.30 -6.97 -17.49
CA GLU A 119 -9.09 -6.66 -16.73
C GLU A 119 -9.13 -5.29 -16.03
N PHE A 120 -10.32 -4.69 -15.87
CA PHE A 120 -10.48 -3.42 -15.18
C PHE A 120 -9.80 -3.44 -13.81
N GLN A 121 -8.92 -2.46 -13.55
CA GLN A 121 -8.13 -2.34 -12.32
C GLN A 121 -7.24 -3.56 -12.01
N LYS A 122 -6.76 -4.27 -13.03
CA LYS A 122 -5.69 -5.25 -12.86
C LYS A 122 -4.40 -4.77 -13.49
N ALA A 123 -3.30 -5.21 -12.90
CA ALA A 123 -1.94 -4.90 -13.32
C ALA A 123 -1.03 -6.10 -13.05
N TYR A 124 0.12 -6.10 -13.72
CA TYR A 124 1.22 -6.98 -13.35
C TYR A 124 1.91 -6.41 -12.12
N VAL A 125 1.98 -7.22 -11.07
CA VAL A 125 2.60 -6.83 -9.81
C VAL A 125 3.69 -7.81 -9.43
N LEU A 126 4.68 -7.30 -8.72
CA LEU A 126 5.76 -8.03 -8.11
C LEU A 126 5.47 -8.17 -6.61
N PRO A 127 5.08 -9.35 -6.13
CA PRO A 127 4.85 -9.57 -4.71
C PRO A 127 6.17 -9.75 -3.98
N VAL A 128 6.31 -9.05 -2.85
CA VAL A 128 7.48 -9.12 -1.99
C VAL A 128 7.01 -9.39 -0.56
N ASP A 129 7.55 -10.46 0.03
CA ASP A 129 7.32 -10.84 1.42
C ASP A 129 8.63 -10.64 2.19
N CYS A 130 8.56 -10.03 3.36
CA CYS A 130 9.69 -9.96 4.27
C CYS A 130 9.29 -10.61 5.59
N VAL A 131 10.12 -11.54 6.06
CA VAL A 131 9.87 -12.35 7.25
C VAL A 131 11.00 -12.16 8.25
N ILE A 132 10.72 -11.91 9.52
CA ILE A 132 11.72 -11.94 10.59
C ILE A 132 11.43 -13.06 11.59
N TYR A 133 12.45 -13.80 11.99
CA TYR A 133 12.35 -14.88 12.98
C TYR A 133 13.64 -15.01 13.80
N PRO A 134 13.57 -15.44 15.08
CA PRO A 134 14.74 -15.67 15.90
C PRO A 134 15.49 -16.92 15.44
N VAL A 135 16.83 -16.87 15.48
CA VAL A 135 17.67 -18.03 15.09
C VAL A 135 17.40 -19.25 15.96
N ALA A 136 17.12 -19.04 17.26
CA ALA A 136 16.85 -20.13 18.20
C ALA A 136 15.47 -20.78 18.02
N ARG A 137 14.50 -20.08 17.44
CA ARG A 137 13.10 -20.54 17.31
C ARG A 137 12.48 -20.09 15.98
N PRO A 138 12.86 -20.71 14.84
CA PRO A 138 12.41 -20.28 13.51
C PRO A 138 10.88 -20.34 13.29
N GLN A 139 10.15 -21.05 14.15
CA GLN A 139 8.68 -21.07 14.15
C GLN A 139 8.05 -19.74 14.58
N ASP A 140 8.74 -18.95 15.42
CA ASP A 140 8.28 -17.65 15.91
C ASP A 140 8.53 -16.57 14.85
N ARG A 141 7.71 -16.58 13.80
CA ARG A 141 7.91 -15.70 12.64
C ARG A 141 6.94 -14.53 12.64
N ALA A 142 7.44 -13.48 12.01
CA ALA A 142 6.79 -12.23 11.70
C ALA A 142 6.85 -12.01 10.21
N SER A 143 5.77 -11.65 9.53
CA SER A 143 5.85 -11.34 8.10
C SER A 143 5.06 -10.10 7.72
N LEU A 144 5.57 -9.40 6.71
CA LEU A 144 4.88 -8.31 6.02
C LEU A 144 4.98 -8.55 4.52
N TYR A 145 3.82 -8.48 3.88
CA TYR A 145 3.66 -8.66 2.44
C TYR A 145 3.25 -7.35 1.79
N MET A 146 3.87 -7.02 0.66
CA MET A 146 3.51 -5.86 -0.16
C MET A 146 3.60 -6.18 -1.64
N ASP A 147 2.81 -5.45 -2.44
CA ASP A 147 2.80 -5.56 -3.88
C ASP A 147 3.33 -4.29 -4.53
N PHE A 148 4.26 -4.47 -5.45
CA PHE A 148 4.82 -3.39 -6.25
C PHE A 148 4.39 -3.56 -7.70
N VAL A 149 4.32 -2.48 -8.47
CA VAL A 149 4.06 -2.60 -9.91
C VAL A 149 5.27 -3.23 -10.58
N ALA A 150 5.04 -4.28 -11.38
CA ALA A 150 6.11 -4.93 -12.11
C ALA A 150 6.57 -4.02 -13.26
N LYS A 151 7.81 -3.54 -13.17
CA LYS A 151 8.59 -3.05 -14.31
C LYS A 151 9.47 -4.20 -14.82
N ASP A 152 10.11 -4.05 -15.98
CA ASP A 152 10.96 -5.08 -16.58
C ASP A 152 11.80 -5.84 -15.54
N THR A 153 11.54 -7.14 -15.40
CA THR A 153 11.98 -7.98 -14.27
C THR A 153 13.27 -8.73 -14.54
N SER A 154 14.12 -8.21 -15.43
CA SER A 154 15.33 -8.90 -15.84
C SER A 154 16.44 -8.79 -14.78
N LEU A 155 16.82 -9.89 -14.15
CA LEU A 155 17.97 -9.91 -13.22
C LEU A 155 19.33 -9.69 -13.88
N SER A 156 19.37 -9.57 -15.19
CA SER A 156 20.57 -9.22 -15.95
C SER A 156 20.73 -7.70 -16.08
N ASP A 157 19.65 -6.94 -15.91
CA ASP A 157 19.64 -5.49 -15.99
C ASP A 157 19.99 -4.88 -14.62
N PRO A 158 21.05 -4.06 -14.51
CA PRO A 158 21.38 -3.37 -13.26
C PRO A 158 20.25 -2.50 -12.72
N ASP A 159 19.41 -1.89 -13.59
CA ASP A 159 18.32 -1.02 -13.15
C ASP A 159 17.18 -1.84 -12.51
N SER A 160 16.87 -3.01 -13.07
CA SER A 160 15.97 -3.98 -12.44
C SER A 160 16.52 -4.47 -11.10
N VAL A 161 17.82 -4.76 -10.98
CA VAL A 161 18.44 -5.16 -9.71
C VAL A 161 18.29 -4.07 -8.65
N LYS A 162 18.50 -2.81 -9.01
CA LYS A 162 18.25 -1.67 -8.12
C LYS A 162 16.79 -1.64 -7.66
N THR A 163 15.85 -1.81 -8.59
CA THR A 163 14.41 -1.85 -8.28
C THR A 163 14.05 -2.94 -7.27
N TYR A 164 14.60 -4.15 -7.44
CA TYR A 164 14.41 -5.23 -6.47
C TYR A 164 14.96 -4.90 -5.08
N VAL A 165 16.18 -4.34 -5.03
CA VAL A 165 16.79 -3.92 -3.77
C VAL A 165 15.94 -2.87 -3.07
N ASP A 166 15.39 -1.91 -3.82
CA ASP A 166 14.57 -0.82 -3.28
C ASP A 166 13.24 -1.35 -2.72
N HIS A 167 12.57 -2.26 -3.45
CA HIS A 167 11.35 -2.91 -2.99
C HIS A 167 11.60 -3.78 -1.74
N ILE A 168 12.63 -4.64 -1.74
CA ILE A 168 13.01 -5.45 -0.58
C ILE A 168 13.27 -4.55 0.63
N SER A 169 14.07 -3.50 0.45
CA SER A 169 14.43 -2.57 1.52
C SER A 169 13.18 -1.90 2.09
N THR A 170 12.21 -1.53 1.23
CA THR A 170 10.96 -0.89 1.65
C THR A 170 10.09 -1.84 2.48
N VAL A 171 9.83 -3.07 2.01
CA VAL A 171 8.99 -4.02 2.77
C VAL A 171 9.63 -4.36 4.10
N CYS A 172 10.93 -4.65 4.10
CA CYS A 172 11.62 -5.01 5.32
C CYS A 172 11.74 -3.83 6.30
N PHE A 173 11.92 -2.61 5.81
CA PHE A 173 11.89 -1.40 6.64
C PHE A 173 10.54 -1.25 7.34
N ASN A 174 9.44 -1.37 6.59
CA ASN A 174 8.08 -1.26 7.12
C ASN A 174 7.79 -2.35 8.16
N LEU A 175 8.27 -3.58 7.94
CA LEU A 175 8.16 -4.66 8.92
C LEU A 175 8.88 -4.32 10.24
N LEU A 176 10.13 -3.85 10.16
CA LEU A 176 10.92 -3.50 11.34
C LEU A 176 10.32 -2.30 12.10
N GLU A 177 9.74 -1.35 11.37
CA GLU A 177 9.07 -0.19 11.95
C GLU A 177 7.73 -0.54 12.60
N ASP A 178 6.93 -1.44 12.01
CA ASP A 178 5.70 -1.93 12.63
C ASP A 178 5.98 -2.71 13.91
N LEU A 179 7.03 -3.54 13.89
CA LEU A 179 7.51 -4.28 15.05
C LEU A 179 8.17 -3.41 16.12
N LYS A 180 8.38 -2.11 15.85
CA LYS A 180 9.06 -1.17 16.76
C LYS A 180 10.44 -1.66 17.19
N ILE A 181 11.18 -2.28 16.25
CA ILE A 181 12.55 -2.73 16.51
C ILE A 181 13.44 -1.52 16.83
N LYS A 182 14.23 -1.63 17.89
CA LYS A 182 15.13 -0.55 18.31
C LYS A 182 16.18 -0.27 17.24
N ARG A 183 16.35 1.00 16.91
CA ARG A 183 17.44 1.49 16.06
C ARG A 183 18.69 1.67 16.93
N THR A 184 19.84 1.19 16.45
CA THR A 184 21.15 1.33 17.10
C THR A 184 21.75 2.72 16.86
N GLN A 185 21.34 3.37 15.76
CA GLN A 185 21.73 4.74 15.42
C GLN A 185 20.48 5.56 15.15
N ALA A 186 20.53 6.87 15.43
CA ALA A 186 19.49 7.79 15.00
C ALA A 186 19.38 7.77 13.47
N ALA A 187 18.15 7.90 12.95
CA ALA A 187 17.94 8.05 11.52
C ALA A 187 18.77 9.23 10.99
N PRO A 188 19.29 9.16 9.76
CA PRO A 188 20.18 10.18 9.23
C PRO A 188 19.45 11.52 9.21
N ALA A 189 20.14 12.64 9.46
CA ALA A 189 19.51 13.97 9.44
C ALA A 189 18.84 14.28 8.09
N ALA A 190 19.32 13.69 7.00
CA ALA A 190 18.70 13.73 5.67
C ALA A 190 17.30 13.08 5.63
N ALA A 191 16.95 12.20 6.56
CA ALA A 191 15.60 11.66 6.73
C ALA A 191 14.59 12.71 7.27
N GLN A 192 15.09 13.83 7.79
CA GLN A 192 14.29 14.98 8.26
C GLN A 192 14.31 16.14 7.26
N ALA A 193 15.19 16.10 6.25
CA ALA A 193 15.25 17.10 5.20
C ALA A 193 14.22 16.79 4.12
N GLU A 194 13.45 17.80 3.69
CA GLU A 194 12.39 17.71 2.68
C GLU A 194 12.90 17.41 1.25
N THR A 195 14.20 17.17 1.08
CA THR A 195 14.82 16.93 -0.23
C THR A 195 16.01 15.99 -0.09
N PRO A 196 16.07 14.88 -0.85
CA PRO A 196 17.24 14.02 -0.86
C PRO A 196 18.40 14.76 -1.54
N ALA A 197 19.37 15.21 -0.75
CA ALA A 197 20.53 15.96 -1.24
C ALA A 197 21.55 15.10 -2.03
N ASN A 198 21.32 13.78 -2.17
CA ASN A 198 22.16 12.89 -2.96
C ASN A 198 21.32 11.77 -3.60
N ALA A 199 21.45 11.61 -4.92
CA ALA A 199 20.75 10.60 -5.71
C ALA A 199 21.08 9.15 -5.29
N ASP A 200 22.18 8.94 -4.55
CA ASP A 200 22.63 7.63 -4.08
C ASP A 200 22.06 7.23 -2.72
N THR A 201 21.31 8.11 -2.05
CA THR A 201 20.75 7.80 -0.73
C THR A 201 19.39 7.15 -0.90
N TRP A 202 19.32 5.83 -0.70
CA TRP A 202 18.05 5.11 -0.71
C TRP A 202 17.09 5.65 0.35
N PHE A 203 15.84 5.85 -0.08
CA PHE A 203 14.74 6.26 0.77
C PHE A 203 13.60 5.24 0.60
N PRO A 204 12.92 4.82 1.67
CA PRO A 204 11.77 3.94 1.54
C PRO A 204 10.69 4.64 0.70
N GLU A 205 10.08 3.90 -0.24
CA GLU A 205 9.20 4.45 -1.26
C GLU A 205 7.94 5.12 -0.69
N VAL A 206 7.49 4.71 0.49
CA VAL A 206 6.32 5.30 1.16
C VAL A 206 6.65 5.53 2.63
N ARG A 207 6.60 6.79 3.09
CA ARG A 207 6.55 7.13 4.53
C ARG A 207 5.35 8.00 4.81
N VAL A 208 4.61 7.71 5.87
CA VAL A 208 3.52 8.55 6.35
C VAL A 208 4.00 9.23 7.63
N GLU A 209 4.26 10.53 7.57
CA GLU A 209 4.50 11.36 8.75
C GLU A 209 3.24 12.15 9.09
N VAL A 210 2.82 12.14 10.35
CA VAL A 210 1.76 13.04 10.84
C VAL A 210 2.40 14.08 11.73
N ARG A 211 2.29 15.34 11.32
CA ARG A 211 2.80 16.49 12.08
C ARG A 211 1.62 17.29 12.61
N ASN A 212 1.72 17.71 13.87
CA ASN A 212 0.84 18.73 14.41
C ASN A 212 1.38 20.09 13.97
N LYS A 213 0.67 20.79 13.08
CA LYS A 213 1.09 22.10 12.58
C LYS A 213 0.78 23.14 13.65
N THR A 214 1.80 23.55 14.40
CA THR A 214 1.68 24.67 15.33
C THR A 214 1.48 25.94 14.51
N VAL A 215 0.24 26.39 14.37
CA VAL A 215 -0.05 27.69 13.77
C VAL A 215 0.51 28.73 14.74
N THR A 216 1.62 29.36 14.37
CA THR A 216 2.07 30.59 15.01
C THR A 216 0.89 31.57 14.95
N PRO A 217 0.34 31.99 16.10
CA PRO A 217 -0.77 32.94 16.08
C PRO A 217 -0.29 34.19 15.34
N ILE A 218 -0.98 34.50 14.23
CA ILE A 218 -0.80 35.75 13.52
C ILE A 218 -1.00 36.84 14.57
N ALA A 219 0.07 37.59 14.84
CA ALA A 219 0.02 38.76 15.69
C ALA A 219 -1.12 39.67 15.21
N ALA A 220 -1.90 40.16 16.16
CA ALA A 220 -3.07 41.01 15.95
C ALA A 220 -2.83 42.08 14.87
N PRO A 221 -3.86 42.44 14.07
CA PRO A 221 -3.70 43.36 12.96
C PRO A 221 -3.18 44.71 13.47
N VAL A 222 -1.96 45.05 13.06
CA VAL A 222 -1.43 46.40 13.15
C VAL A 222 -2.36 47.29 12.34
N ALA A 223 -2.76 48.40 12.97
CA ALA A 223 -3.70 49.39 12.47
C ALA A 223 -3.49 49.74 10.99
N ALA A 224 -4.60 49.79 10.26
CA ALA A 224 -4.66 50.18 8.86
C ALA A 224 -4.09 51.59 8.64
N PRO A 225 -3.18 51.79 7.67
CA PRO A 225 -2.95 53.12 7.12
C PRO A 225 -4.15 53.51 6.25
N SER A 226 -4.62 54.73 6.45
CA SER A 226 -5.72 55.38 5.74
C SER A 226 -5.50 55.40 4.23
N VAL A 227 -6.50 54.90 3.50
CA VAL A 227 -6.60 54.98 2.03
C VAL A 227 -7.01 56.40 1.63
N PRO A 228 -6.28 57.09 0.73
CA PRO A 228 -6.76 58.33 0.11
C PRO A 228 -7.74 58.04 -1.04
N SER A 229 -8.61 59.02 -1.25
CA SER A 229 -9.79 59.08 -2.12
C SER A 229 -9.70 58.44 -3.51
N ALA A 230 -10.89 57.99 -3.92
CA ALA A 230 -11.29 57.40 -5.19
C ALA A 230 -10.81 58.13 -6.48
N PRO A 231 -10.48 57.38 -7.54
CA PRO A 231 -10.50 57.88 -8.91
C PRO A 231 -11.91 57.75 -9.56
N PRO A 232 -12.20 58.53 -10.62
CA PRO A 232 -13.53 58.65 -11.22
C PRO A 232 -13.98 57.39 -12.00
N PRO A 233 -15.29 57.27 -12.30
CA PRO A 233 -15.86 56.09 -12.96
C PRO A 233 -15.39 55.95 -14.41
N MET A 234 -14.81 54.80 -14.73
CA MET A 234 -14.53 54.41 -16.12
C MET A 234 -15.81 53.95 -16.82
N ALA A 235 -15.92 54.37 -18.08
CA ALA A 235 -17.03 54.13 -19.01
C ALA A 235 -17.33 52.62 -19.25
N PRO A 236 -18.57 52.28 -19.67
CA PRO A 236 -18.94 50.90 -19.97
C PRO A 236 -18.21 50.37 -21.21
N VAL A 237 -17.60 49.19 -21.07
CA VAL A 237 -17.00 48.41 -22.15
C VAL A 237 -18.12 47.79 -23.01
N PRO A 238 -18.05 47.85 -24.35
CA PRO A 238 -19.06 47.24 -25.22
C PRO A 238 -18.99 45.71 -25.21
N VAL A 239 -20.16 45.09 -25.09
CA VAL A 239 -20.38 43.64 -25.20
C VAL A 239 -20.06 43.18 -26.62
N VAL A 240 -19.05 42.33 -26.77
CA VAL A 240 -18.75 41.63 -28.02
C VAL A 240 -19.73 40.46 -28.19
N PRO A 241 -20.43 40.32 -29.32
CA PRO A 241 -21.37 39.23 -29.54
C PRO A 241 -20.65 37.89 -29.79
N ALA A 242 -21.30 36.82 -29.34
CA ALA A 242 -20.84 35.44 -29.41
C ALA A 242 -20.64 34.96 -30.86
N VAL A 243 -19.49 34.31 -31.08
CA VAL A 243 -19.18 33.60 -32.33
C VAL A 243 -20.00 32.30 -32.40
N PRO A 244 -20.70 32.01 -33.51
CA PRO A 244 -21.46 30.78 -33.66
C PRO A 244 -20.54 29.56 -33.88
N LYS A 245 -20.89 28.49 -33.19
CA LYS A 245 -20.29 27.14 -33.23
C LYS A 245 -20.38 26.54 -34.65
N PRO A 246 -19.29 26.03 -35.25
CA PRO A 246 -19.36 25.35 -36.53
C PRO A 246 -20.05 23.98 -36.42
N ALA A 247 -20.91 23.70 -37.38
CA ALA A 247 -21.60 22.42 -37.56
C ALA A 247 -20.61 21.30 -37.90
N ALA A 248 -20.81 20.15 -37.27
CA ALA A 248 -20.04 18.94 -37.50
C ALA A 248 -20.30 18.37 -38.91
N ALA A 249 -19.23 18.05 -39.63
CA ALA A 249 -19.27 17.33 -40.89
C ALA A 249 -19.55 15.83 -40.66
N PRO A 250 -20.26 15.15 -41.58
CA PRO A 250 -20.54 13.72 -41.47
C PRO A 250 -19.30 12.87 -41.81
N VAL A 251 -19.03 11.88 -40.95
CA VAL A 251 -18.01 10.86 -41.14
C VAL A 251 -18.49 9.83 -42.18
N PRO A 252 -17.70 9.48 -43.21
CA PRO A 252 -18.08 8.45 -44.17
C PRO A 252 -17.99 7.04 -43.55
N ALA A 253 -19.01 6.23 -43.82
CA ALA A 253 -19.12 4.84 -43.43
C ALA A 253 -17.97 4.00 -44.02
N ARG A 254 -17.23 3.31 -43.14
CA ARG A 254 -16.16 2.38 -43.52
C ARG A 254 -16.78 1.04 -43.88
N ALA A 255 -16.53 0.59 -45.12
CA ALA A 255 -16.99 -0.67 -45.66
C ALA A 255 -16.48 -1.87 -44.83
N VAL A 256 -17.41 -2.74 -44.46
CA VAL A 256 -17.15 -4.05 -43.84
C VAL A 256 -16.70 -5.00 -44.95
N VAL A 257 -15.49 -5.53 -44.83
CA VAL A 257 -14.99 -6.64 -45.65
C VAL A 257 -15.34 -7.94 -44.93
N PRO A 258 -16.06 -8.90 -45.54
CA PRO A 258 -16.28 -10.20 -44.92
C PRO A 258 -15.04 -11.09 -45.09
N SER A 259 -14.47 -11.52 -43.97
CA SER A 259 -13.43 -12.56 -43.92
C SER A 259 -14.05 -13.93 -44.15
N ALA A 260 -13.45 -14.70 -45.06
CA ALA A 260 -13.80 -16.08 -45.37
C ALA A 260 -13.49 -17.04 -44.20
N PRO A 261 -14.29 -18.11 -44.01
CA PRO A 261 -14.01 -19.11 -42.99
C PRO A 261 -12.93 -20.10 -43.45
N VAL A 262 -11.86 -20.22 -42.67
CA VAL A 262 -10.89 -21.31 -42.78
C VAL A 262 -11.48 -22.55 -42.12
N ALA A 263 -11.66 -23.60 -42.91
CA ALA A 263 -12.06 -24.92 -42.46
C ALA A 263 -10.92 -25.60 -41.69
N VAL A 264 -11.21 -26.08 -40.47
CA VAL A 264 -10.34 -26.97 -39.72
C VAL A 264 -11.03 -28.34 -39.62
N PRO A 265 -10.33 -29.45 -39.93
CA PRO A 265 -10.92 -30.78 -39.87
C PRO A 265 -10.97 -31.31 -38.42
N ALA A 266 -12.04 -32.06 -38.15
CA ALA A 266 -12.28 -32.79 -36.92
C ALA A 266 -11.27 -33.92 -36.69
N PRO A 267 -11.12 -34.33 -35.42
CA PRO A 267 -11.08 -35.75 -35.10
C PRO A 267 -12.15 -36.15 -34.09
N ALA A 268 -12.59 -37.39 -34.22
CA ALA A 268 -13.72 -37.99 -33.54
C ALA A 268 -13.35 -38.67 -32.20
N ALA A 269 -14.37 -38.70 -31.33
CA ALA A 269 -14.68 -39.68 -30.27
C ALA A 269 -13.90 -39.62 -28.93
N PRO A 270 -14.42 -40.20 -27.82
CA PRO A 270 -15.76 -40.78 -27.57
C PRO A 270 -16.51 -40.16 -26.38
N VAL A 271 -17.80 -40.50 -26.35
CA VAL A 271 -18.83 -40.15 -25.36
C VAL A 271 -18.55 -40.85 -24.02
N SER A 272 -18.53 -40.10 -22.91
CA SER A 272 -18.61 -40.65 -21.56
C SER A 272 -19.74 -39.97 -20.81
N THR A 273 -20.83 -40.71 -20.63
CA THR A 273 -22.03 -40.32 -19.89
C THR A 273 -21.79 -40.48 -18.39
N SER A 274 -21.82 -39.35 -17.66
CA SER A 274 -21.95 -39.33 -16.19
C SER A 274 -23.22 -38.55 -15.80
N PRO A 275 -23.96 -38.99 -14.77
CA PRO A 275 -25.26 -38.43 -14.38
C PRO A 275 -25.16 -37.05 -13.67
N PRO A 276 -26.26 -36.27 -13.65
CA PRO A 276 -26.26 -34.89 -13.17
C PRO A 276 -26.20 -34.79 -11.63
N VAL A 277 -25.24 -34.01 -11.14
CA VAL A 277 -25.15 -33.57 -9.73
C VAL A 277 -25.96 -32.27 -9.58
N PRO A 278 -26.78 -32.12 -8.51
CA PRO A 278 -27.58 -30.91 -8.30
C PRO A 278 -26.69 -29.67 -8.01
N PRO A 279 -27.16 -28.45 -8.32
CA PRO A 279 -26.39 -27.24 -8.12
C PRO A 279 -26.25 -26.91 -6.63
N THR A 280 -25.05 -27.12 -6.08
CA THR A 280 -24.63 -26.48 -4.83
C THR A 280 -24.31 -25.02 -5.12
N THR A 281 -25.15 -24.14 -4.57
CA THR A 281 -25.00 -22.69 -4.56
C THR A 281 -23.62 -22.31 -4.01
N ALA A 282 -22.71 -21.89 -4.89
CA ALA A 282 -21.43 -21.31 -4.50
C ALA A 282 -21.67 -19.90 -3.92
N PRO A 283 -21.12 -19.55 -2.75
CA PRO A 283 -21.12 -18.18 -2.26
C PRO A 283 -20.27 -17.29 -3.17
N ALA A 284 -20.74 -16.08 -3.42
CA ALA A 284 -20.06 -15.06 -4.22
C ALA A 284 -18.62 -14.80 -3.71
N PRO A 285 -17.65 -14.52 -4.60
CA PRO A 285 -16.31 -14.15 -4.19
C PRO A 285 -16.35 -12.77 -3.51
N SER A 286 -16.08 -12.77 -2.20
CA SER A 286 -15.87 -11.57 -1.41
C SER A 286 -14.74 -10.74 -2.02
N GLN A 287 -15.03 -9.49 -2.39
CA GLN A 287 -14.03 -8.53 -2.85
C GLN A 287 -12.99 -8.26 -1.74
N PRO A 288 -11.68 -8.24 -2.06
CA PRO A 288 -10.67 -7.79 -1.12
C PRO A 288 -10.82 -6.29 -0.82
N GLN A 289 -11.10 -5.94 0.44
CA GLN A 289 -11.10 -4.55 0.90
C GLN A 289 -9.67 -4.05 1.06
N ALA A 290 -9.44 -2.78 0.67
CA ALA A 290 -8.15 -2.11 0.79
C ALA A 290 -7.75 -1.90 2.28
N PRO A 291 -6.46 -2.03 2.63
CA PRO A 291 -6.00 -1.81 4.00
C PRO A 291 -6.08 -0.33 4.39
N ALA A 292 -6.56 -0.08 5.61
CA ALA A 292 -6.57 1.23 6.22
C ALA A 292 -5.20 1.56 6.85
N VAL A 293 -4.65 2.72 6.51
CA VAL A 293 -3.52 3.35 7.23
C VAL A 293 -4.05 3.78 8.60
N THR A 294 -3.55 3.18 9.68
CA THR A 294 -3.94 3.58 11.04
C THR A 294 -3.01 4.66 11.56
N THR A 295 -3.63 5.81 11.78
CA THR A 295 -3.06 7.03 12.32
C THR A 295 -3.23 7.05 13.84
N GLU A 296 -2.17 6.79 14.62
CA GLU A 296 -2.22 7.07 16.05
C GLU A 296 -2.14 8.59 16.26
N THR A 297 -3.23 9.15 16.76
CA THR A 297 -3.40 10.60 16.93
C THR A 297 -3.09 10.98 18.37
N ALA A 298 -1.98 11.68 18.58
CA ALA A 298 -1.76 12.42 19.82
C ALA A 298 -2.43 13.79 19.70
N THR A 299 -3.57 13.95 20.36
CA THR A 299 -4.33 15.21 20.38
C THR A 299 -3.72 16.15 21.42
N ASP A 300 -2.95 17.14 20.95
CA ASP A 300 -2.55 18.28 21.78
C ASP A 300 -3.72 19.30 21.81
N PRO A 301 -4.20 19.77 22.98
CA PRO A 301 -5.39 20.63 23.07
C PRO A 301 -5.25 22.05 22.48
N GLY A 302 -4.06 22.44 22.00
CA GLY A 302 -3.79 23.77 21.48
C GLY A 302 -3.64 23.78 19.95
N ASN A 303 -4.67 24.24 19.22
CA ASN A 303 -4.70 24.41 17.75
C ASN A 303 -4.64 23.12 16.91
N GLY A 304 -5.80 22.44 16.82
CA GLY A 304 -6.01 21.18 16.11
C GLY A 304 -6.05 21.22 14.58
N LYS A 305 -5.02 21.76 13.91
CA LYS A 305 -4.79 21.46 12.49
C LYS A 305 -3.82 20.27 12.38
N LYS A 306 -4.31 19.15 11.85
CA LYS A 306 -3.50 17.96 11.60
C LYS A 306 -2.97 18.03 10.16
N GLU A 307 -1.70 17.73 9.97
CA GLU A 307 -1.07 17.62 8.67
C GLU A 307 -0.54 16.20 8.51
N MET A 308 -0.92 15.52 7.42
CA MET A 308 -0.33 14.24 7.05
C MET A 308 0.53 14.45 5.80
N ILE A 309 1.81 14.14 5.94
CA ILE A 309 2.80 14.23 4.87
C ILE A 309 3.11 12.80 4.44
N ILE A 310 2.72 12.46 3.22
CA ILE A 310 3.10 11.19 2.59
C ILE A 310 4.34 11.48 1.76
N HIS A 311 5.48 11.03 2.23
CA HIS A 311 6.73 11.06 1.47
C HIS A 311 6.71 9.91 0.47
N ASN A 312 6.82 10.24 -0.81
CA ASN A 312 7.03 9.30 -1.90
C ASN A 312 8.38 9.64 -2.57
N GLN A 313 8.92 8.77 -3.42
CA GLN A 313 10.12 8.99 -4.26
C GLN A 313 10.00 10.19 -5.25
N GLY A 314 8.90 10.94 -5.21
CA GLY A 314 8.66 12.18 -5.95
C GLY A 314 8.37 13.35 -4.99
N SER A 315 7.43 14.21 -5.37
CA SER A 315 7.00 15.31 -4.49
C SER A 315 6.18 14.77 -3.31
N PRO A 316 6.45 15.19 -2.06
CA PRO A 316 5.64 14.80 -0.90
C PRO A 316 4.20 15.27 -1.09
N ILE A 317 3.24 14.40 -0.74
CA ILE A 317 1.82 14.74 -0.74
C ILE A 317 1.48 15.24 0.66
N ILE A 318 1.13 16.52 0.77
CA ILE A 318 0.72 17.15 2.02
C ILE A 318 -0.81 17.19 2.04
N LEU A 319 -1.42 16.46 2.97
CA LEU A 319 -2.85 16.51 3.25
C LEU A 319 -3.06 17.33 4.53
N GLU A 320 -3.58 18.54 4.36
CA GLU A 320 -4.03 19.36 5.48
C GLU A 320 -5.47 19.00 5.86
N PHE A 321 -5.65 18.53 7.10
CA PHE A 321 -6.99 18.29 7.62
C PHE A 321 -7.55 19.60 8.20
N GLY A 322 -8.80 19.91 7.84
CA GLY A 322 -9.54 21.01 8.43
C GLY A 322 -9.83 20.79 9.92
N TYR A 323 -10.45 21.80 10.56
CA TYR A 323 -10.82 21.73 11.97
C TYR A 323 -11.72 20.51 12.24
N GLU A 324 -11.36 19.74 13.27
CA GLU A 324 -12.18 18.67 13.80
C GLU A 324 -13.50 19.27 14.31
N ARG A 325 -14.62 18.98 13.62
CA ARG A 325 -15.94 19.41 14.07
C ARG A 325 -16.30 18.57 15.29
N LYS A 326 -16.37 19.23 16.46
CA LYS A 326 -16.86 18.62 17.71
C LYS A 326 -18.33 18.28 17.63
#